data_AF-L0D833-F1
#
_entry.id   AF-L0D833-F1
#
_cell.length_a   1.000
_cell.length_b   1.000
_cell.length_c   1.000
_cell.angle_alpha   90.00
_cell.angle_beta   90.00
_cell.angle_gamma   90.00
#
_symmetry.space_group_name_H-M   'P 1'
#
loop_
_entity.id
_entity.type
_entity.pdbx_description
1 polymer ?
#
loop_
_entity_poly.entity_id
_entity_poly.type
_entity_poly.pdbx_seq_one_letter_code
_entity_poly.pdbx_strand_id
1 'polypeptide(L)'
;MIQKVVTGGQTGAEQAAWVAARRAGIVTAGYMPHGFLTEDGPAPRVGALYGAIEFPMDDARRIRANLRRADGLFWFGDPDSTEAADTFAACRELAKPFLTINPGFTPPAEVVAWLSVFETATLVVAGDRASRAPRIGPLVEAFLDRTFAALRRAGMRDK
;
A
#
# COMPACT_ATOMS: atom_id res chain seq x y z
N MET A 1 -14.80 -4.05 3.96
CA MET A 1 -14.58 -2.65 3.53
C MET A 1 -13.24 -2.19 4.08
N ILE A 2 -12.39 -1.56 3.27
CA ILE A 2 -11.09 -1.05 3.73
C ILE A 2 -11.30 0.04 4.78
N GLN A 3 -10.67 -0.12 5.93
CA GLN A 3 -10.67 0.80 7.05
C GLN A 3 -9.31 1.52 7.18
N LYS A 4 -8.23 0.84 6.79
CA LYS A 4 -6.87 1.37 6.95
C LYS A 4 -5.94 0.97 5.81
N VAL A 5 -5.12 1.90 5.37
CA VAL A 5 -3.99 1.67 4.45
C VAL A 5 -2.69 1.94 5.20
N VAL A 6 -1.77 0.99 5.15
CA VAL A 6 -0.44 1.10 5.74
C VAL A 6 0.65 1.00 4.69
N THR A 7 1.70 1.82 4.78
CA THR A 7 2.83 1.79 3.82
C THR A 7 4.18 2.01 4.54
N GLY A 8 5.28 1.86 3.81
CA GLY A 8 6.64 2.21 4.28
C GLY A 8 7.02 3.67 4.08
N GLY A 9 6.16 4.46 3.44
CA GLY A 9 6.36 5.88 3.15
C GLY A 9 7.38 6.20 2.05
N GLN A 10 7.82 5.20 1.27
CA GLN A 10 8.67 5.43 0.11
C GLN A 10 7.97 6.32 -0.93
N THR A 11 8.74 7.07 -1.71
CA THR A 11 8.22 7.79 -2.89
C THR A 11 7.53 6.84 -3.87
N GLY A 12 6.79 7.38 -4.85
CA GLY A 12 6.13 6.56 -5.87
C GLY A 12 4.87 5.89 -5.32
N ALA A 13 4.81 4.56 -5.34
CA ALA A 13 3.58 3.81 -5.05
C ALA A 13 3.06 4.02 -3.62
N GLU A 14 3.96 4.04 -2.63
CA GLU A 14 3.57 4.04 -1.21
C GLU A 14 2.99 5.40 -0.77
N GLN A 15 3.65 6.51 -1.09
CA GLN A 15 3.10 7.84 -0.83
C GLN A 15 1.81 8.11 -1.62
N ALA A 16 1.72 7.65 -2.87
CA ALA A 16 0.48 7.78 -3.67
C ALA A 16 -0.70 7.03 -3.04
N ALA A 17 -0.44 5.85 -2.46
CA ALA A 17 -1.47 5.09 -1.75
C ALA A 17 -1.97 5.83 -0.51
N TRP A 18 -1.09 6.49 0.24
CA TRP A 18 -1.47 7.37 1.34
C TRP A 18 -2.32 8.56 0.89
N VAL A 19 -1.95 9.20 -0.22
CA VAL A 19 -2.75 10.31 -0.80
C VAL A 19 -4.17 9.85 -1.13
N ALA A 20 -4.31 8.76 -1.88
CA ALA A 20 -5.62 8.22 -2.27
C ALA A 20 -6.46 7.77 -1.06
N ALA A 21 -5.84 7.08 -0.09
CA ALA A 21 -6.52 6.64 1.12
C ALA A 21 -7.05 7.84 1.94
N ARG A 22 -6.22 8.86 2.15
CA ARG A 22 -6.61 10.07 2.87
C ARG A 22 -7.75 10.80 2.16
N ARG A 23 -7.69 10.93 0.83
CA ARG A 23 -8.77 11.53 0.02
C ARG A 23 -10.09 10.76 0.15
N ALA A 24 -10.01 9.43 0.23
CA ALA A 24 -11.17 8.57 0.43
C ALA A 24 -11.71 8.58 1.88
N GLY A 25 -11.04 9.25 2.83
CA GLY A 25 -11.39 9.22 4.25
C GLY A 25 -11.02 7.90 4.95
N ILE A 26 -10.10 7.14 4.37
CA ILE A 26 -9.56 5.90 4.94
C ILE A 26 -8.38 6.25 5.84
N VAL A 27 -8.28 5.57 6.99
CA VAL A 27 -7.18 5.79 7.93
C VAL A 27 -5.85 5.44 7.26
N THR A 28 -4.87 6.33 7.36
CA THR A 28 -3.49 6.05 6.96
C THR A 28 -2.63 5.75 8.18
N ALA A 29 -1.65 4.88 8.03
CA ALA A 29 -0.58 4.67 9.00
C ALA A 29 0.62 4.01 8.31
N GLY A 30 1.62 3.59 9.07
CA GLY A 30 2.71 2.77 8.55
C GLY A 30 3.95 2.82 9.43
N TYR A 31 4.81 1.83 9.24
CA TYR A 31 6.17 1.86 9.74
C TYR A 31 7.09 2.39 8.64
N MET A 32 7.71 3.56 8.87
CA MET A 32 8.78 4.12 8.03
C MET A 32 10.16 3.72 8.59
N PRO A 33 11.23 3.66 7.78
CA PRO A 33 12.57 3.39 8.32
C PRO A 33 13.03 4.46 9.30
N HIS A 34 14.05 4.13 10.11
CA HIS A 34 14.72 5.06 11.02
C HIS A 34 15.08 6.38 10.29
N GLY A 35 14.80 7.52 10.89
CA GLY A 35 14.91 8.86 10.30
C GLY A 35 13.78 9.23 9.34
N PHE A 36 12.71 8.43 9.25
CA PHE A 36 11.64 8.58 8.24
C PHE A 36 12.22 8.63 6.82
N LEU A 37 13.23 7.80 6.55
CA LEU A 37 13.98 7.87 5.30
C LEU A 37 13.13 7.45 4.09
N THR A 38 13.37 8.15 2.99
CA THR A 38 12.89 7.86 1.63
C THR A 38 14.07 7.99 0.67
N GLU A 39 13.89 7.72 -0.62
CA GLU A 39 14.96 7.97 -1.61
C GLU A 39 15.35 9.46 -1.73
N ASP A 40 14.43 10.38 -1.43
CA ASP A 40 14.69 11.82 -1.43
C ASP A 40 15.29 12.31 -0.09
N GLY A 41 15.58 11.39 0.84
CA GLY A 41 16.08 11.68 2.17
C GLY A 41 15.01 11.63 3.27
N PRO A 42 15.30 12.17 4.47
CA PRO A 42 14.39 12.17 5.62
C PRO A 42 13.08 12.91 5.34
N ALA A 43 11.94 12.25 5.60
CA ALA A 43 10.61 12.79 5.36
C ALA A 43 9.69 12.76 6.61
N PRO A 44 10.12 13.27 7.79
CA PRO A 44 9.33 13.19 9.03
C PRO A 44 7.98 13.92 8.92
N ARG A 45 7.90 14.98 8.11
CA ARG A 45 6.64 15.71 7.86
C ARG A 45 5.62 14.84 7.11
N VAL A 46 6.09 14.02 6.16
CA VAL A 46 5.24 13.08 5.42
C VAL A 46 4.75 11.99 6.38
N GLY A 47 5.65 11.43 7.18
CA GLY A 47 5.28 10.44 8.21
C GLY A 47 4.20 10.98 9.16
N ALA A 48 4.41 12.18 9.72
CA ALA A 48 3.43 12.83 10.60
C ALA A 48 2.08 13.08 9.91
N LEU A 49 2.09 13.50 8.63
CA LEU A 49 0.88 13.78 7.86
C LEU A 49 -0.02 12.56 7.70
N TYR A 50 0.58 11.37 7.61
CA TYR A 50 -0.12 10.11 7.35
C TYR A 50 -0.17 9.17 8.56
N GLY A 51 0.22 9.65 9.75
CA GLY A 51 0.17 8.85 10.99
C GLY A 51 1.16 7.68 10.99
N ALA A 52 2.25 7.80 10.24
CA ALA A 52 3.33 6.83 10.25
C ALA A 52 4.24 7.03 11.46
N ILE A 53 4.80 5.94 11.94
CA ILE A 53 5.77 5.93 13.02
C ILE A 53 7.08 5.33 12.54
N GLU A 54 8.16 5.80 13.15
CA GLU A 54 9.49 5.33 12.85
C GLU A 54 9.69 3.90 13.33
N PHE A 55 10.33 3.07 12.50
CA PHE A 55 10.69 1.71 12.82
C PHE A 55 12.21 1.60 12.99
N PRO A 56 12.68 1.15 14.16
CA PRO A 56 14.10 1.23 14.52
C PRO A 56 14.97 0.13 13.88
N MET A 57 14.38 -0.75 13.06
CA MET A 57 15.06 -1.89 12.46
C MET A 57 15.10 -1.76 10.93
N ASP A 58 15.82 -2.68 10.27
CA ASP A 58 15.96 -2.74 8.81
C ASP A 58 14.64 -2.87 8.03
N ASP A 59 14.72 -2.59 6.72
CA ASP A 59 13.62 -2.60 5.76
C ASP A 59 12.91 -3.95 5.68
N ALA A 60 13.65 -5.06 5.72
CA ALA A 60 13.10 -6.41 5.64
C ALA A 60 12.23 -6.74 6.88
N ARG A 61 12.65 -6.28 8.07
CA ARG A 61 11.85 -6.38 9.30
C ARG A 61 10.68 -5.40 9.28
N ARG A 62 10.83 -4.23 8.67
CA ARG A 62 9.77 -3.21 8.55
C ARG A 62 8.59 -3.71 7.74
N ILE A 63 8.82 -4.29 6.55
CA ILE A 63 7.72 -4.82 5.73
C ILE A 63 6.95 -5.91 6.48
N ARG A 64 7.66 -6.79 7.21
CA ARG A 64 7.05 -7.80 8.09
C ARG A 64 6.24 -7.19 9.22
N ALA A 65 6.71 -6.10 9.83
CA ALA A 65 6.00 -5.39 10.88
C ALA A 65 4.69 -4.76 10.38
N ASN A 66 4.69 -4.17 9.18
CA ASN A 66 3.47 -3.70 8.52
C ASN A 66 2.52 -4.87 8.21
N LEU A 67 3.02 -5.95 7.60
CA LEU A 67 2.24 -7.13 7.23
C LEU A 67 1.58 -7.84 8.41
N ARG A 68 2.26 -7.96 9.57
CA ARG A 68 1.69 -8.58 10.77
C ARG A 68 0.44 -7.89 11.28
N ARG A 69 0.25 -6.61 10.96
CA ARG A 69 -0.88 -5.77 11.40
C ARG A 69 -1.88 -5.50 10.29
N ALA A 70 -1.78 -6.23 9.19
CA ALA A 70 -2.61 -6.09 8.01
C ALA A 70 -3.20 -7.44 7.59
N ASP A 71 -4.24 -7.38 6.76
CA ASP A 71 -4.97 -8.55 6.28
C ASP A 71 -4.44 -9.00 4.92
N GLY A 72 -3.76 -8.12 4.18
CA GLY A 72 -3.14 -8.44 2.90
C GLY A 72 -2.27 -7.32 2.37
N LEU A 73 -1.73 -7.53 1.17
CA LEU A 73 -0.84 -6.59 0.49
C LEU A 73 -1.22 -6.34 -0.97
N PHE A 74 -1.17 -5.08 -1.39
CA PHE A 74 -1.11 -4.72 -2.81
C PHE A 74 0.31 -4.32 -3.19
N TRP A 75 0.75 -4.83 -4.33
CA TRP A 75 2.02 -4.48 -4.96
C TRP A 75 1.78 -3.68 -6.24
N PHE A 76 2.38 -2.50 -6.34
CA PHE A 76 2.36 -1.65 -7.53
C PHE A 76 3.77 -1.41 -8.06
N GLY A 77 4.17 -2.16 -9.08
CA GLY A 77 5.50 -2.07 -9.64
C GLY A 77 5.89 -3.34 -10.38
N ASP A 78 7.18 -3.48 -10.64
CA ASP A 78 7.78 -4.67 -11.22
C ASP A 78 7.71 -5.86 -10.23
N PRO A 79 6.92 -6.91 -10.50
CA PRO A 79 6.80 -8.05 -9.61
C PRO A 79 8.03 -8.97 -9.61
N ASP A 80 8.93 -8.81 -10.60
CA ASP A 80 10.17 -9.59 -10.71
C ASP A 80 11.36 -8.89 -10.05
N SER A 81 11.12 -7.74 -9.40
CA SER A 81 12.13 -7.01 -8.63
C SER A 81 12.58 -7.76 -7.39
N THR A 82 13.81 -7.47 -6.92
CA THR A 82 14.30 -8.00 -5.64
C THR A 82 13.42 -7.55 -4.47
N GLU A 83 12.96 -6.30 -4.49
CA GLU A 83 12.08 -5.74 -3.47
C GLU A 83 10.71 -6.45 -3.44
N ALA A 84 10.15 -6.76 -4.63
CA ALA A 84 8.93 -7.57 -4.73
C ALA A 84 9.17 -8.99 -4.21
N ALA A 85 10.28 -9.63 -4.60
CA ALA A 85 10.61 -10.98 -4.16
C ALA A 85 10.67 -11.10 -2.63
N ASP A 86 11.36 -10.17 -1.96
CA ASP A 86 11.46 -10.11 -0.50
C ASP A 86 10.09 -9.84 0.15
N THR A 87 9.30 -8.94 -0.43
CA THR A 87 7.95 -8.61 0.05
C THR A 87 7.02 -9.83 -0.06
N PHE A 88 7.05 -10.55 -1.18
CA PHE A 88 6.24 -11.74 -1.41
C PHE A 88 6.69 -12.92 -0.54
N ALA A 89 7.99 -13.06 -0.30
CA ALA A 89 8.50 -14.03 0.66
C ALA A 89 7.96 -13.74 2.08
N ALA A 90 7.96 -12.47 2.50
CA ALA A 90 7.37 -12.07 3.79
C ALA A 90 5.86 -12.33 3.85
N CYS A 91 5.11 -12.05 2.77
CA CYS A 91 3.69 -12.39 2.69
C CYS A 91 3.44 -13.89 2.85
N ARG A 92 4.20 -14.74 2.13
CA ARG A 92 4.08 -16.21 2.21
C ARG A 92 4.38 -16.72 3.62
N GLU A 93 5.46 -16.24 4.25
CA GLU A 93 5.84 -16.64 5.61
C GLU A 93 4.78 -16.25 6.65
N LEU A 94 4.17 -15.08 6.49
CA LEU A 94 3.13 -14.58 7.40
C LEU A 94 1.71 -15.03 7.02
N ALA A 95 1.57 -15.89 6.02
CA ALA A 95 0.29 -16.32 5.44
C ALA A 95 -0.63 -15.15 5.08
N LYS A 96 -0.06 -14.07 4.53
CA LYS A 96 -0.80 -12.90 4.06
C LYS A 96 -1.07 -13.00 2.56
N PRO A 97 -2.34 -12.92 2.12
CA PRO A 97 -2.64 -12.85 0.70
C PRO A 97 -2.07 -11.54 0.13
N PHE A 98 -1.59 -11.60 -1.11
CA PHE A 98 -1.12 -10.42 -1.83
C PHE A 98 -1.61 -10.42 -3.27
N LEU A 99 -1.76 -9.22 -3.83
CA LEU A 99 -2.17 -8.99 -5.21
C LEU A 99 -1.22 -8.01 -5.89
N THR A 100 -0.65 -8.43 -7.01
CA THR A 100 0.09 -7.54 -7.91
C THR A 100 -0.90 -6.81 -8.79
N ILE A 101 -0.80 -5.49 -8.83
CA ILE A 101 -1.71 -4.62 -9.57
C ILE A 101 -0.91 -3.82 -10.58
N ASN A 102 -1.31 -3.92 -11.84
CA ASN A 102 -0.87 -2.99 -12.87
C ASN A 102 -2.01 -1.99 -13.16
N PRO A 103 -1.89 -0.70 -12.77
CA PRO A 103 -2.95 0.29 -12.96
C PRO A 103 -3.44 0.47 -14.39
N GLY A 104 -2.64 0.08 -15.39
CA GLY A 104 -3.00 0.15 -16.81
C GLY A 104 -3.77 -1.08 -17.32
N PHE A 105 -3.72 -2.21 -16.62
CA PHE A 105 -4.29 -3.48 -17.11
C PHE A 105 -5.23 -4.16 -16.12
N THR A 106 -4.94 -4.10 -14.82
CA THR A 106 -5.80 -4.67 -13.78
C THR A 106 -7.10 -3.87 -13.66
N PRO A 107 -8.29 -4.48 -13.81
CA PRO A 107 -9.54 -3.76 -13.61
C PRO A 107 -9.81 -3.50 -12.12
N PRO A 108 -10.33 -2.32 -11.72
CA PRO A 108 -10.73 -2.07 -10.34
C PRO A 108 -11.73 -3.09 -9.77
N ALA A 109 -12.58 -3.69 -10.62
CA ALA A 109 -13.53 -4.72 -10.21
C ALA A 109 -12.84 -6.00 -9.71
N GLU A 110 -11.70 -6.38 -10.30
CA GLU A 110 -10.90 -7.53 -9.84
C GLU A 110 -10.35 -7.27 -8.44
N VAL A 111 -9.85 -6.05 -8.21
CA VAL A 111 -9.34 -5.63 -6.90
C VAL A 111 -10.44 -5.59 -5.85
N VAL A 112 -11.63 -5.09 -6.21
CA VAL A 112 -12.80 -5.12 -5.32
C VAL A 112 -13.19 -6.55 -4.96
N ALA A 113 -13.24 -7.46 -5.95
CA ALA A 113 -13.56 -8.86 -5.70
C ALA A 113 -12.53 -9.54 -4.79
N TRP A 114 -11.23 -9.30 -5.03
CA TRP A 114 -10.15 -9.80 -4.19
C TRP A 114 -10.30 -9.33 -2.74
N LEU A 115 -10.56 -8.04 -2.52
CA LEU A 115 -10.75 -7.47 -1.18
C LEU A 115 -11.94 -8.09 -0.44
N SER A 116 -13.01 -8.42 -1.17
CA SER A 116 -14.16 -9.10 -0.59
C SER A 116 -13.85 -10.56 -0.24
N VAL A 117 -13.16 -11.30 -1.12
CA VAL A 117 -12.79 -12.70 -0.89
C VAL A 117 -11.89 -12.87 0.34
N PHE A 118 -10.93 -11.97 0.53
CA PHE A 118 -10.00 -12.01 1.65
C PHE A 118 -10.45 -11.17 2.85
N GLU A 119 -11.68 -10.64 2.85
CA GLU A 119 -12.28 -9.82 3.91
C GLU A 119 -11.34 -8.72 4.45
N THR A 120 -10.56 -8.12 3.55
CA THR A 120 -9.46 -7.21 3.93
C THR A 120 -10.02 -5.90 4.50
N ALA A 121 -9.59 -5.55 5.71
CA ALA A 121 -9.92 -4.27 6.37
C ALA A 121 -8.69 -3.36 6.48
N THR A 122 -7.51 -3.93 6.75
CA THR A 122 -6.23 -3.23 6.77
C THR A 122 -5.34 -3.76 5.65
N LEU A 123 -4.92 -2.87 4.75
CA LEU A 123 -4.15 -3.23 3.57
C LEU A 123 -2.74 -2.62 3.65
N VAL A 124 -1.71 -3.43 3.46
CA VAL A 124 -0.38 -2.89 3.12
C VAL A 124 -0.37 -2.51 1.65
N VAL A 125 0.09 -1.31 1.32
CA VAL A 125 0.42 -0.96 -0.07
C VAL A 125 1.92 -0.73 -0.17
N ALA A 126 2.56 -1.47 -1.06
CA ALA A 126 3.98 -1.42 -1.36
C ALA A 126 4.19 -1.37 -2.89
N GLY A 127 5.39 -1.01 -3.32
CA GLY A 127 5.69 -0.97 -4.75
C GLY A 127 6.94 -0.19 -5.10
N ASP A 128 7.08 0.10 -6.38
CA ASP A 128 8.26 0.79 -6.90
C ASP A 128 8.34 2.24 -6.39
N ARG A 129 9.57 2.63 -6.06
CA ARG A 129 9.94 4.02 -5.78
C ARG A 129 9.94 4.87 -7.05
N ALA A 130 9.79 6.19 -6.90
CA ALA A 130 9.65 7.10 -8.03
C ALA A 130 10.87 7.10 -8.97
N SER A 131 12.10 6.95 -8.46
CA SER A 131 13.30 6.87 -9.31
C SER A 131 13.30 5.67 -10.27
N ARG A 132 12.66 4.56 -9.88
CA ARG A 132 12.56 3.33 -10.70
C ARG A 132 11.38 3.41 -11.67
N ALA A 133 10.26 3.97 -11.23
CA ALA A 133 9.05 4.08 -12.03
C ALA A 133 8.44 5.50 -11.91
N PRO A 134 8.94 6.51 -12.65
CA PRO A 134 8.56 7.91 -12.44
C PRO A 134 7.07 8.23 -12.56
N ARG A 135 6.31 7.40 -13.29
CA ARG A 135 4.86 7.58 -13.46
C ARG A 135 4.01 6.76 -12.49
N ILE A 136 4.60 5.93 -11.63
CA ILE A 136 3.84 4.99 -10.79
C ILE A 136 2.94 5.73 -9.81
N GLY A 137 3.41 6.82 -9.20
CA GLY A 137 2.64 7.58 -8.20
C GLY A 137 1.27 8.04 -8.73
N PRO A 138 1.22 8.87 -9.79
CA PRO A 138 -0.05 9.31 -10.37
C PRO A 138 -0.96 8.16 -10.84
N LEU A 139 -0.38 7.06 -11.35
CA LEU A 139 -1.15 5.89 -11.78
C LEU A 139 -1.78 5.15 -10.59
N VAL A 140 -1.04 4.96 -9.51
CA VAL A 140 -1.51 4.33 -8.27
C VAL A 140 -2.62 5.17 -7.64
N GLU A 141 -2.42 6.47 -7.56
CA GLU A 141 -3.41 7.39 -6.98
C GLU A 141 -4.74 7.32 -7.75
N ALA A 142 -4.71 7.51 -9.07
CA ALA A 142 -5.92 7.46 -9.91
C ALA A 142 -6.58 6.08 -9.91
N PHE A 143 -5.80 5.00 -9.77
CA PHE A 143 -6.32 3.64 -9.65
C PHE A 143 -7.04 3.41 -8.32
N LEU A 144 -6.39 3.78 -7.22
CA LEU A 144 -6.93 3.59 -5.87
C LEU A 144 -8.15 4.50 -5.62
N ASP A 145 -8.17 5.72 -6.14
CA ASP A 145 -9.36 6.59 -6.07
C ASP A 145 -10.60 5.92 -6.69
N ARG A 146 -10.44 5.34 -7.89
CA ARG A 146 -11.53 4.62 -8.58
C ARG A 146 -11.94 3.37 -7.80
N THR A 147 -10.97 2.63 -7.27
CA THR A 147 -11.21 1.42 -6.47
C THR A 147 -11.96 1.73 -5.18
N PHE A 148 -11.51 2.75 -4.41
CA PHE A 148 -12.17 3.15 -3.17
C PHE A 148 -13.56 3.74 -3.42
N ALA A 149 -13.76 4.51 -4.50
CA ALA A 149 -15.10 4.96 -4.90
C ALA A 149 -16.02 3.79 -5.27
N ALA A 150 -15.50 2.76 -5.94
CA ALA A 150 -16.27 1.54 -6.26
C ALA A 150 -16.65 0.77 -4.99
N LEU A 151 -15.74 0.59 -4.04
CA LEU A 151 -16.00 -0.08 -2.75
C LEU A 151 -17.08 0.64 -1.94
N ARG A 152 -17.06 1.98 -1.88
CA ARG A 152 -18.09 2.76 -1.19
C ARG A 152 -19.47 2.56 -1.83
N ARG A 153 -19.55 2.55 -3.16
CA ARG A 153 -20.81 2.27 -3.89
C ARG A 153 -21.31 0.85 -3.68
N ALA A 154 -20.42 -0.14 -3.60
CA ALA A 154 -20.80 -1.51 -3.30
C ALA A 154 -21.38 -1.62 -1.88
N GLY A 155 -20.67 -1.10 -0.87
CA GLY A 155 -21.14 -1.16 0.53
C GLY A 155 -22.37 -0.31 0.86
N MET A 156 -22.80 0.62 -0.02
CA MET A 156 -24.10 1.30 0.09
C MET A 156 -25.25 0.49 -0.49
N ARG A 157 -25.00 -0.51 -1.34
CA ARG A 157 -26.03 -1.38 -1.92
C ARG A 157 -26.36 -2.59 -1.04
N ASP A 158 -25.45 -2.94 -0.14
CA ASP A 158 -25.60 -4.07 0.78
C ASP A 158 -26.22 -3.65 2.14
N LYS A 159 -26.58 -2.38 2.30
CA LYS A 159 -27.26 -1.80 3.48
C LYS A 159 -28.66 -1.34 3.10
#